data_AF-A0A1B1YIA6-F1
#
_entry.id   AF-A0A1B1YIA6-F1
#
_cell.length_a   1.000
_cell.length_b   1.000
_cell.length_c   1.000
_cell.angle_alpha   90.00
_cell.angle_beta   90.00
_cell.angle_gamma   90.00
#
_symmetry.space_group_name_H-M   'P 1'
#
loop_
_entity.id
_entity.type
_entity.pdbx_description
1 polymer ?
#
loop_
_entity_poly.entity_id
_entity_poly.type
_entity_poly.pdbx_seq_one_letter_code
_entity_poly.pdbx_strand_id
1 'polypeptide(L)'
;MNAEAEMLNFIYQNSQMGVSTLERLMEITDDEEFKKHLKSQYDEYQAIHNEAARLLNRHGYDEKGINAFEKLRTYLMINMQTLTDKSSSHIAEMLIIGSNMGIIDAIKNLKRYQGVEKEIRDLMERLLKFEENNVQQLKKFL
;
A
#
# COMPACT_ATOMS: atom_id res chain seq x y z
N MET A 1 2.10 23.80 3.06
CA MET A 1 1.19 22.63 2.99
C MET A 1 1.05 22.07 4.39
N ASN A 2 -0.11 21.49 4.73
CA ASN A 2 -0.39 20.98 6.06
C ASN A 2 0.22 19.56 6.20
N ALA A 3 1.06 19.34 7.21
CA ALA A 3 1.76 18.07 7.44
C ALA A 3 0.81 16.89 7.62
N GLU A 4 -0.33 17.12 8.28
CA GLU A 4 -1.38 16.11 8.46
C GLU A 4 -2.02 15.73 7.14
N ALA A 5 -2.36 16.73 6.32
CA ALA A 5 -2.93 16.51 5.00
C ALA A 5 -1.96 15.75 4.08
N GLU A 6 -0.66 16.09 4.11
CA GLU A 6 0.36 15.38 3.31
C GLU A 6 0.50 13.92 3.76
N MET A 7 0.58 13.68 5.07
CA MET A 7 0.67 12.32 5.63
C MET A 7 -0.58 11.50 5.33
N LEU A 8 -1.78 12.06 5.50
CA LEU A 8 -3.04 11.38 5.20
C LEU A 8 -3.20 11.08 3.71
N ASN A 9 -2.85 12.03 2.83
CA ASN A 9 -2.89 11.80 1.39
C ASN A 9 -1.93 10.67 0.99
N PHE A 10 -0.74 10.61 1.59
CA PHE A 10 0.19 9.50 1.36
C PHE A 10 -0.43 8.15 1.75
N ILE A 11 -1.02 8.03 2.95
CA ILE A 11 -1.66 6.79 3.42
C ILE A 11 -2.80 6.40 2.48
N TYR A 12 -3.65 7.36 2.12
CA TYR A 12 -4.80 7.16 1.25
C TYR A 12 -4.38 6.64 -0.13
N GLN A 13 -3.38 7.27 -0.76
CA GLN A 13 -2.91 6.87 -2.09
C GLN A 13 -2.16 5.54 -2.09
N ASN A 14 -1.32 5.30 -1.07
CA ASN A 14 -0.62 4.02 -0.90
C ASN A 14 -1.64 2.86 -0.83
N SER A 15 -2.61 3.01 0.08
CA SER A 15 -3.61 1.98 0.31
C SER A 15 -4.57 1.80 -0.88
N GLN A 16 -4.96 2.88 -1.57
CA GLN A 16 -5.75 2.79 -2.80
C GLN A 16 -5.02 1.99 -3.89
N MET A 17 -3.72 2.23 -4.04
CA MET A 17 -2.89 1.49 -4.97
C MET A 17 -2.82 0.01 -4.59
N GLY A 18 -2.61 -0.30 -3.31
CA GLY A 18 -2.64 -1.65 -2.78
C GLY A 18 -3.95 -2.38 -3.11
N VAL A 19 -5.10 -1.76 -2.81
CA VAL A 19 -6.44 -2.29 -3.14
C VAL A 19 -6.56 -2.64 -4.63
N SER A 20 -6.30 -1.65 -5.51
CA SER A 20 -6.46 -1.82 -6.96
C SER A 20 -5.50 -2.86 -7.56
N THR A 21 -4.28 -2.96 -7.01
CA THR A 21 -3.27 -3.93 -7.47
C THR A 21 -3.67 -5.34 -7.06
N LEU A 22 -4.05 -5.54 -5.80
CA LEU A 22 -4.41 -6.85 -5.26
C LEU A 22 -5.70 -7.39 -5.88
N GLU A 23 -6.69 -6.54 -6.13
CA GLU A 23 -7.92 -6.91 -6.84
C GLU A 23 -7.61 -7.58 -8.17
N ARG A 24 -6.78 -6.94 -9.00
CA ARG A 24 -6.38 -7.48 -10.30
C ARG A 24 -5.48 -8.71 -10.20
N LEU A 25 -4.60 -8.81 -9.19
CA LEU A 25 -3.75 -10.00 -9.01
C LEU A 25 -4.55 -11.24 -8.61
N MET A 26 -5.60 -11.08 -7.80
CA MET A 26 -6.50 -12.19 -7.45
C MET A 26 -7.24 -12.76 -8.68
N GLU A 27 -7.49 -11.94 -9.71
CA GLU A 27 -8.06 -12.40 -10.99
C GLU A 27 -7.04 -13.15 -11.86
N ILE A 28 -5.74 -12.91 -11.67
CA ILE A 28 -4.68 -13.41 -12.55
C ILE A 28 -4.10 -14.73 -12.08
N THR A 29 -3.85 -14.88 -10.78
CA THR A 29 -3.23 -16.09 -10.22
C THR A 29 -4.23 -17.25 -10.17
N ASP A 30 -3.76 -18.49 -10.32
CA ASP A 30 -4.57 -19.71 -10.17
C ASP A 30 -4.33 -20.42 -8.82
N ASP A 31 -3.38 -19.92 -8.02
CA ASP A 31 -3.03 -20.51 -6.72
C ASP A 31 -4.00 -20.07 -5.63
N GLU A 32 -4.83 -20.99 -5.16
CA GLU A 32 -5.87 -20.74 -4.16
C GLU A 32 -5.32 -20.40 -2.76
N GLU A 33 -4.15 -20.91 -2.37
CA GLU A 33 -3.52 -20.49 -1.11
C GLU A 33 -3.02 -19.06 -1.22
N PHE A 34 -2.39 -18.74 -2.36
CA PHE A 34 -1.91 -17.40 -2.63
C PHE A 34 -3.05 -16.39 -2.73
N LYS A 35 -4.16 -16.71 -3.42
CA LYS A 35 -5.37 -15.86 -3.46
C LYS A 35 -5.89 -15.53 -2.07
N LYS A 36 -5.97 -16.52 -1.16
CA LYS A 36 -6.40 -16.28 0.23
C LYS A 36 -5.46 -15.30 0.93
N HIS A 37 -4.16 -15.41 0.66
CA HIS A 37 -3.18 -14.47 1.19
C HIS A 37 -3.37 -13.05 0.63
N LEU A 38 -3.53 -12.91 -0.69
CA LEU A 38 -3.80 -11.64 -1.35
C LEU A 38 -5.10 -11.00 -0.84
N LYS A 39 -6.14 -11.79 -0.60
CA LYS A 39 -7.41 -11.31 -0.06
C LYS A 39 -7.26 -10.73 1.35
N SER A 40 -6.50 -11.39 2.21
CA SER A 40 -6.19 -10.86 3.54
C SER A 40 -5.45 -9.51 3.49
N GLN A 41 -4.46 -9.39 2.59
CA GLN A 41 -3.76 -8.11 2.37
C GLN A 41 -4.71 -7.04 1.83
N TYR A 42 -5.58 -7.40 0.89
CA TYR A 42 -6.58 -6.50 0.32
C TYR A 42 -7.50 -5.93 1.40
N ASP A 43 -7.99 -6.77 2.30
CA ASP A 43 -8.91 -6.36 3.37
C ASP A 43 -8.26 -5.35 4.33
N GLU A 44 -6.98 -5.54 4.66
CA GLU A 44 -6.24 -4.61 5.51
C GLU A 44 -5.94 -3.29 4.79
N TYR A 45 -5.53 -3.34 3.52
CA TYR A 45 -5.37 -2.13 2.71
C TYR A 45 -6.68 -1.35 2.58
N GLN A 46 -7.81 -2.02 2.35
CA GLN A 46 -9.13 -1.39 2.27
C GLN A 46 -9.51 -0.74 3.60
N ALA A 47 -9.21 -1.38 4.73
CA ALA A 47 -9.46 -0.82 6.06
C ALA A 47 -8.64 0.46 6.30
N ILE A 48 -7.34 0.43 6.00
CA ILE A 48 -6.44 1.59 6.10
C ILE A 48 -6.91 2.72 5.18
N HIS A 49 -7.30 2.38 3.95
CA HIS A 49 -7.79 3.34 2.95
C HIS A 49 -9.05 4.08 3.43
N ASN A 50 -10.04 3.32 3.90
CA ASN A 50 -11.29 3.88 4.41
C ASN A 50 -11.05 4.78 5.64
N GLU A 51 -10.12 4.39 6.51
CA GLU A 51 -9.75 5.19 7.69
C GLU A 51 -9.03 6.49 7.30
N ALA A 52 -8.11 6.43 6.33
CA ALA A 52 -7.46 7.62 5.79
C ALA A 52 -8.46 8.58 5.12
N ALA A 53 -9.40 8.05 4.33
CA ALA A 53 -10.48 8.83 3.71
C ALA A 53 -11.37 9.51 4.76
N ARG A 54 -11.73 8.80 5.83
CA ARG A 54 -12.50 9.35 6.95
C ARG A 54 -11.76 10.51 7.62
N LEU A 55 -10.46 10.36 7.85
CA LEU A 55 -9.63 11.41 8.46
C LEU A 55 -9.45 12.62 7.55
N LEU A 56 -9.19 12.42 6.26
CA LEU A 56 -9.12 13.53 5.28
C LEU A 56 -10.41 14.37 5.30
N ASN A 57 -11.56 13.70 5.23
CA ASN A 57 -12.87 14.35 5.27
C ASN A 57 -13.10 15.11 6.60
N ARG A 58 -12.75 14.50 7.74
CA ARG A 58 -12.93 15.11 9.07
C ARG A 58 -12.13 16.41 9.22
N HIS A 59 -10.93 16.47 8.67
CA HIS A 59 -10.07 17.66 8.73
C HIS A 59 -10.35 18.66 7.60
N GLY A 60 -11.32 18.38 6.71
CA GLY A 60 -11.66 19.25 5.58
C GLY A 60 -10.57 19.32 4.51
N TYR A 61 -9.73 18.29 4.41
CA TYR A 61 -8.71 18.19 3.38
C TYR A 61 -9.28 17.48 2.15
N ASP A 62 -9.24 18.13 0.99
CA ASP A 62 -9.47 17.44 -0.27
C ASP A 62 -8.35 16.43 -0.53
N GLU A 63 -8.74 15.28 -1.08
CA GLU A 63 -7.81 14.30 -1.63
C GLU A 63 -6.97 14.99 -2.71
N LYS A 64 -5.69 15.21 -2.43
CA LYS A 64 -4.76 15.75 -3.42
C LYS A 64 -4.05 14.57 -4.05
N GLY A 65 -4.12 14.51 -5.39
CA GLY A 65 -3.27 13.65 -6.18
C GLY A 65 -1.81 14.05 -6.02
N ILE A 66 -1.14 13.59 -4.95
CA ILE A 66 0.30 13.72 -4.81
C ILE A 66 0.94 12.63 -5.68
N ASN A 67 1.95 12.97 -6.45
CA ASN A 67 2.74 12.04 -7.27
C ASN A 67 3.64 11.11 -6.43
N ALA A 68 3.32 10.89 -5.14
CA ALA A 68 4.20 10.26 -4.16
C ALA A 68 4.64 8.86 -4.59
N PHE A 69 3.78 8.16 -5.34
CA PHE A 69 4.00 6.78 -5.76
C PHE A 69 4.06 6.59 -7.28
N GLU A 70 4.36 7.63 -8.08
CA GLU A 70 4.43 7.49 -9.54
C GLU A 70 5.40 6.39 -9.99
N LYS A 71 6.55 6.26 -9.31
CA LYS A 71 7.54 5.22 -9.60
C LYS A 71 7.00 3.82 -9.30
N LEU A 72 6.40 3.63 -8.13
CA LEU A 72 5.81 2.36 -7.72
C LEU A 72 4.65 1.99 -8.66
N ARG A 73 3.76 2.93 -8.96
CA ARG A 73 2.65 2.75 -9.90
C ARG A 73 3.14 2.35 -11.28
N THR A 74 4.17 3.03 -11.79
CA THR A 74 4.76 2.72 -13.10
C THR A 74 5.36 1.32 -13.11
N TYR A 75 6.13 0.97 -12.06
CA TYR A 75 6.69 -0.36 -11.90
C TYR A 75 5.59 -1.44 -11.88
N LEU A 76 4.57 -1.29 -11.03
CA LEU A 76 3.46 -2.24 -10.94
C LEU A 76 2.71 -2.35 -12.27
N MET A 77 2.38 -1.23 -12.91
CA MET A 77 1.67 -1.21 -14.19
C MET A 77 2.45 -1.93 -15.29
N ILE A 78 3.76 -1.68 -15.40
CA ILE A 78 4.62 -2.34 -16.39
C ILE A 78 4.62 -3.85 -16.12
N ASN A 79 4.95 -4.28 -14.90
CA ASN A 79 5.02 -5.70 -14.56
C ASN A 79 3.68 -6.40 -14.78
N MET A 80 2.56 -5.77 -14.41
CA MET A 80 1.22 -6.33 -14.62
C MET A 80 0.82 -6.41 -16.10
N GLN A 81 1.27 -5.48 -16.95
CA GLN A 81 1.01 -5.51 -18.40
C GLN A 81 1.88 -6.55 -19.11
N THR A 82 3.11 -6.75 -18.63
CA THR A 82 4.05 -7.72 -19.19
C THR A 82 4.01 -9.07 -18.47
N LEU A 83 3.03 -9.29 -17.60
CA LEU A 83 2.91 -10.48 -16.76
C LEU A 83 2.54 -11.71 -17.61
N THR A 84 3.55 -12.37 -18.17
CA THR A 84 3.40 -13.65 -18.87
C THR A 84 3.54 -14.84 -17.91
N ASP A 85 4.32 -14.65 -16.84
CA ASP A 85 4.46 -15.59 -15.74
C ASP A 85 3.47 -15.22 -14.63
N LYS A 86 2.48 -16.08 -14.40
CA LYS A 86 1.43 -15.89 -13.40
C LYS A 86 1.67 -16.69 -12.13
N SER A 87 2.88 -17.24 -11.97
CA SER A 87 3.24 -18.01 -10.77
C SER A 87 3.18 -17.13 -9.52
N SER A 88 2.83 -17.77 -8.41
CA SER A 88 2.80 -17.12 -7.09
C SER A 88 4.17 -16.55 -6.71
N SER A 89 5.27 -17.19 -7.13
CA SER A 89 6.64 -16.73 -6.88
C SER A 89 6.94 -15.40 -7.56
N HIS A 90 6.63 -15.27 -8.87
CA HIS A 90 6.87 -14.02 -9.57
C HIS A 90 5.98 -12.87 -9.06
N ILE A 91 4.71 -13.16 -8.77
CA ILE A 91 3.81 -12.15 -8.20
C ILE A 91 4.24 -11.76 -6.78
N ALA A 92 4.69 -12.72 -5.96
CA ALA A 92 5.20 -12.45 -4.62
C ALA A 92 6.46 -11.59 -4.64
N GLU A 93 7.39 -11.84 -5.58
CA GLU A 93 8.57 -10.99 -5.80
C GLU A 93 8.16 -9.53 -6.10
N MET A 94 7.22 -9.33 -7.03
CA MET A 94 6.71 -8.01 -7.38
C MET A 94 6.09 -7.29 -6.17
N LEU A 95 5.29 -8.00 -5.37
CA LEU A 95 4.66 -7.44 -4.18
C LEU A 95 5.66 -7.13 -3.06
N ILE A 96 6.71 -7.94 -2.89
CA ILE A 96 7.80 -7.67 -1.94
C ILE A 96 8.55 -6.40 -2.33
N ILE A 97 8.85 -6.23 -3.62
CA ILE A 97 9.50 -5.02 -4.14
C ILE A 97 8.62 -3.79 -3.87
N GLY A 98 7.31 -3.89 -4.14
CA GLY A 98 6.36 -2.83 -3.85
C GLY A 98 6.26 -2.48 -2.36
N SER A 99 6.12 -3.49 -1.50
CA SER A 99 6.01 -3.32 -0.05
C SER A 99 7.28 -2.66 0.53
N ASN A 100 8.46 -3.06 0.06
CA ASN A 100 9.73 -2.43 0.49
C ASN A 100 9.80 -0.94 0.12
N MET A 101 9.31 -0.54 -1.05
CA MET A 101 9.19 0.89 -1.41
C MET A 101 8.22 1.62 -0.47
N GLY A 102 7.08 1.00 -0.17
CA GLY A 102 6.10 1.50 0.81
C GLY A 102 6.72 1.73 2.20
N ILE A 103 7.46 0.74 2.72
CA ILE A 103 8.19 0.82 4.00
C ILE A 103 9.14 2.02 4.01
N ILE A 104 9.98 2.15 2.97
CA ILE A 104 10.97 3.22 2.88
C ILE A 104 10.28 4.59 2.94
N ASP A 105 9.20 4.77 2.17
CA ASP A 105 8.53 6.06 2.11
C ASP A 105 7.67 6.35 3.35
N ALA A 106 7.08 5.34 3.99
CA ALA A 106 6.40 5.48 5.28
C ALA A 106 7.37 5.93 6.38
N ILE A 107 8.57 5.32 6.46
CA ILE A 107 9.62 5.73 7.40
C ILE A 107 10.07 7.17 7.14
N LYS A 108 10.25 7.57 5.88
CA LYS A 108 10.58 8.96 5.53
C LYS A 108 9.48 9.92 5.97
N ASN A 109 8.21 9.59 5.75
CA ASN A 109 7.07 10.40 6.18
C ASN A 109 7.02 10.55 7.70
N LEU A 110 7.15 9.46 8.46
CA LEU A 110 7.16 9.47 9.93
C LEU A 110 8.32 10.30 10.50
N LYS A 111 9.47 10.35 9.82
CA LYS A 111 10.61 11.20 10.21
C LYS A 111 10.39 12.66 9.84
N ARG A 112 9.85 12.92 8.65
CA ARG A 112 9.64 14.27 8.11
C ARG A 112 8.56 15.05 8.86
N TYR A 113 7.44 14.40 9.19
CA TYR A 113 6.29 15.06 9.80
C TYR A 113 6.23 14.71 11.29
N GLN A 114 6.68 15.65 12.12
CA GLN A 114 6.58 15.58 13.58
C GLN A 114 5.41 16.43 14.07
N GLY A 115 4.81 16.05 15.19
CA GLY A 115 3.72 16.82 15.82
C GLY A 115 2.37 16.76 15.10
N VAL A 116 2.19 15.81 14.18
CA VAL A 116 0.86 15.48 13.62
C VAL A 116 -0.02 14.85 14.70
N GLU A 117 -1.34 14.96 14.55
CA GLU A 117 -2.28 14.31 15.45
C GLU A 117 -1.99 12.80 15.60
N LYS A 118 -2.16 12.31 16.83
CA LYS A 118 -1.84 10.92 17.19
C LYS A 118 -2.57 9.91 16.31
N GLU A 119 -3.86 10.12 16.01
CA GLU A 119 -4.65 9.19 15.17
C GLU A 119 -4.04 9.05 13.75
N ILE A 120 -3.52 10.14 13.18
CA ILE A 120 -2.87 10.14 11.86
C ILE A 120 -1.52 9.42 11.92
N ARG A 121 -0.75 9.69 12.97
CA ARG A 121 0.55 9.03 13.19
C ARG A 121 0.39 7.52 13.39
N ASP A 122 -0.57 7.11 14.21
CA ASP A 122 -0.87 5.71 14.50
C ASP A 122 -1.33 4.98 13.22
N LEU A 123 -2.09 5.64 12.34
CA LEU A 123 -2.47 5.08 11.04
C LEU A 123 -1.27 4.87 10.10
N MET A 124 -0.34 5.82 10.06
CA MET A 124 0.92 5.65 9.30
C MET A 124 1.78 4.51 9.86
N GLU A 125 1.87 4.39 11.19
CA GLU A 125 2.61 3.30 11.85
C GLU A 125 1.94 1.94 11.59
N ARG A 126 0.59 1.88 11.56
CA ARG A 126 -0.16 0.69 11.16
C ARG A 126 0.17 0.30 9.72
N LEU A 127 0.17 1.25 8.79
CA LEU A 127 0.55 1.00 7.40
C LEU A 127 1.98 0.46 7.29
N LEU A 128 2.95 1.10 7.96
CA LEU A 128 4.34 0.65 7.98
C LEU A 128 4.47 -0.79 8.47
N LYS A 129 3.87 -1.11 9.62
CA LYS A 129 3.93 -2.45 10.22
C LYS A 129 3.27 -3.49 9.31
N PHE A 130 2.19 -3.11 8.65
CA PHE A 130 1.51 -3.97 7.69
C PHE A 130 2.42 -4.30 6.49
N GLU A 131 3.07 -3.30 5.90
CA GLU A 131 4.00 -3.51 4.77
C GLU A 131 5.20 -4.39 5.17
N GLU A 132 5.77 -4.18 6.37
CA GLU A 132 6.83 -5.04 6.92
C GLU A 132 6.37 -6.51 7.05
N ASN A 133 5.15 -6.72 7.54
CA ASN A 133 4.56 -8.04 7.68
C ASN A 133 4.25 -8.67 6.32
N ASN A 134 3.81 -7.89 5.33
CA ASN A 134 3.59 -8.38 3.96
C ASN A 134 4.88 -8.96 3.38
N VAL A 135 6.00 -8.24 3.53
CA VAL A 135 7.32 -8.73 3.09
C VAL A 135 7.65 -10.07 3.74
N GLN A 136 7.40 -10.25 5.04
CA GLN A 136 7.70 -11.53 5.70
C GLN A 136 6.79 -12.65 5.22
N GLN A 137 5.49 -12.39 5.06
CA GLN A 137 4.54 -13.42 4.66
C GLN A 137 4.71 -13.84 3.20
N LEU A 138 5.03 -12.90 2.30
CA LEU A 138 5.21 -13.18 0.87
C LEU A 138 6.42 -14.06 0.58
N LYS A 139 7.45 -14.06 1.44
CA LYS A 139 8.64 -14.91 1.28
C LYS A 139 8.33 -16.41 1.18
N LYS A 140 7.20 -16.86 1.74
CA LYS A 140 6.80 -18.28 1.67
C LYS A 140 6.39 -18.74 0.26
N PHE A 141 6.14 -17.79 -0.63
CA PHE A 141 5.72 -18.04 -2.01
C PHE A 141 6.84 -17.85 -3.03
N LEU A 142 8.02 -17.35 -2.62
CA LEU A 142 9.21 -17.25 -3.46
C LEU A 142 9.78 -18.63 -3.80
#